data_AF-A0A2V8HE59-F1
#
_entry.id   AF-A0A2V8HE59-F1
#
_cell.length_a   1.000
_cell.length_b   1.000
_cell.length_c   1.000
_cell.angle_alpha   90.00
_cell.angle_beta   90.00
_cell.angle_gamma   90.00
#
_symmetry.space_group_name_H-M   'P 1'
#
loop_
_entity.id
_entity.type
_entity.pdbx_description
1 polymer ?
#
loop_
_entity_poly.entity_id
_entity_poly.type
_entity_poly.pdbx_seq_one_letter_code
_entity_poly.pdbx_strand_id
1 'polypeptide(L)'
;EIAKKLDLIDETRHYHNFIHDTKLKWADDDRLWIDKVRLVFWWWMNVYLENEASPLYAELVKMVESMDADRWMDPENERRMWDLDDALSAVLKRKDITHYTIPFKDRPEISILHLGDTALGREVLDEH
;
A
#
# COMPACT_ATOMS: atom_id res chain seq x y z
N GLU A 1 -9.88 -28.17 6.06
CA GLU A 1 -10.99 -28.82 5.34
C GLU A 1 -11.56 -27.95 4.22
N ILE A 2 -12.12 -26.76 4.49
CA ILE A 2 -12.81 -25.94 3.47
C ILE A 2 -11.92 -25.55 2.27
N ALA A 3 -10.75 -24.96 2.50
CA ALA A 3 -9.87 -24.52 1.42
C ALA A 3 -9.36 -25.67 0.53
N LYS A 4 -9.16 -26.87 1.10
CA LYS A 4 -8.81 -28.08 0.34
C LYS A 4 -9.99 -28.60 -0.49
N LYS A 5 -11.22 -28.56 0.07
CA LYS A 5 -12.44 -28.95 -0.65
C LYS A 5 -12.77 -28.03 -1.81
N LEU A 6 -12.38 -26.76 -1.70
CA LEU A 6 -12.58 -25.73 -2.73
C LEU A 6 -11.38 -25.60 -3.69
N ASP A 7 -10.39 -26.47 -3.61
CA ASP A 7 -9.17 -26.45 -4.44
C ASP A 7 -8.43 -25.09 -4.43
N LEU A 8 -8.49 -24.37 -3.31
CA LEU A 8 -7.90 -23.04 -3.15
C LEU A 8 -6.42 -23.08 -2.75
N ILE A 9 -5.81 -24.27 -2.63
CA ILE A 9 -4.43 -24.44 -2.18
C ILE A 9 -3.59 -25.05 -3.31
N ASP A 10 -2.52 -24.36 -3.68
CA ASP A 10 -1.47 -24.88 -4.53
C ASP A 10 -0.55 -25.79 -3.71
N GLU A 11 -0.82 -27.09 -3.76
CA GLU A 11 -0.04 -28.12 -3.05
C GLU A 11 1.37 -28.31 -3.64
N THR A 12 1.68 -27.74 -4.82
CA THR A 12 3.01 -27.81 -5.43
C THR A 12 4.00 -26.82 -4.83
N ARG A 13 3.51 -25.77 -4.18
CA ARG A 13 4.33 -24.75 -3.51
C ARG A 13 4.71 -25.21 -2.11
N HIS A 14 5.89 -24.80 -1.62
CA HIS A 14 6.31 -25.06 -0.23
C HIS A 14 5.79 -23.97 0.71
N TYR A 15 5.53 -24.31 1.97
CA TYR A 15 5.23 -23.31 3.00
C TYR A 15 6.52 -22.56 3.33
N HIS A 16 6.77 -21.45 2.66
CA HIS A 16 7.91 -20.60 2.94
C HIS A 16 7.49 -19.13 2.88
N ASN A 17 7.99 -18.35 3.83
CA ASN A 17 7.80 -16.91 4.03
C ASN A 17 6.48 -16.31 3.48
N PHE A 18 5.45 -16.26 4.34
CA PHE A 18 4.11 -15.72 4.03
C PHE A 18 4.08 -14.25 3.57
N ILE A 19 5.19 -13.53 3.73
CA ILE A 19 5.34 -12.14 3.31
C ILE A 19 5.47 -12.03 1.78
N HIS A 20 6.12 -13.01 1.15
CA HIS A 20 6.44 -12.93 -0.27
C HIS A 20 5.66 -13.92 -1.12
N ASP A 21 5.25 -15.05 -0.56
CA ASP A 21 4.54 -16.09 -1.29
C ASP A 21 3.34 -16.62 -0.52
N THR A 22 2.32 -17.04 -1.27
CA THR A 22 1.13 -17.68 -0.74
C THR A 22 0.86 -18.98 -1.47
N LYS A 23 0.36 -19.97 -0.72
CA LYS A 23 -0.19 -21.20 -1.31
C LYS A 23 -1.61 -21.01 -1.83
N LEU A 24 -2.23 -19.86 -1.58
CA LEU A 24 -3.60 -19.64 -2.03
C LEU A 24 -3.62 -19.47 -3.55
N LYS A 25 -4.48 -20.24 -4.22
CA LYS A 25 -4.81 -20.01 -5.63
C LYS A 25 -5.76 -18.83 -5.70
N TRP A 26 -5.37 -17.82 -6.45
CA TRP A 26 -6.12 -16.59 -6.65
C TRP A 26 -6.35 -16.41 -8.15
N ALA A 27 -7.48 -15.80 -8.50
CA ALA A 27 -7.67 -15.31 -9.86
C ALA A 27 -6.60 -14.25 -10.17
N ASP A 28 -6.31 -14.03 -11.45
CA ASP A 28 -5.23 -13.10 -11.83
C ASP A 28 -5.54 -11.66 -11.40
N ASP A 29 -6.81 -11.25 -11.41
CA ASP A 29 -7.25 -9.95 -10.90
C ASP A 29 -7.01 -9.81 -9.39
N ASP A 30 -7.31 -10.86 -8.60
CA ASP A 30 -7.06 -10.89 -7.16
C ASP A 30 -5.56 -10.83 -6.85
N ARG A 31 -4.74 -11.54 -7.64
CA ARG A 31 -3.27 -11.49 -7.52
C ARG A 31 -2.73 -10.10 -7.78
N LEU A 32 -3.19 -9.46 -8.85
CA LEU A 32 -2.80 -8.10 -9.20
C LEU A 32 -3.19 -7.12 -8.10
N TRP A 33 -4.43 -7.21 -7.60
CA TRP A 33 -4.89 -6.38 -6.49
C TRP A 33 -4.00 -6.54 -5.25
N ILE A 34 -3.70 -7.78 -4.87
CA ILE A 34 -2.96 -8.03 -3.64
C ILE A 34 -1.50 -7.62 -3.79
N ASP A 35 -0.91 -7.74 -4.97
CA ASP A 35 0.43 -7.21 -5.25
C ASP A 35 0.48 -5.68 -5.12
N LYS A 36 -0.53 -4.97 -5.65
CA LYS A 36 -0.69 -3.51 -5.48
C LYS A 36 -0.77 -3.12 -4.01
N VAL A 37 -1.66 -3.77 -3.25
CA VAL A 37 -1.80 -3.51 -1.81
C VAL A 37 -0.50 -3.78 -1.09
N ARG A 38 0.15 -4.92 -1.34
CA ARG A 38 1.43 -5.26 -0.70
C ARG A 38 2.50 -4.19 -0.93
N LEU A 39 2.58 -3.64 -2.14
CA LEU A 39 3.62 -2.70 -2.52
C LEU A 39 3.36 -1.26 -2.07
N VAL A 40 2.10 -0.82 -1.98
CA VAL A 40 1.78 0.59 -1.67
C VAL A 40 0.65 0.77 -0.64
N PHE A 41 0.43 -0.17 0.29
CA PHE A 41 -0.70 -0.12 1.24
C PHE A 41 -0.78 1.21 2.03
N TRP A 42 0.35 1.85 2.34
CA TRP A 42 0.35 3.12 3.10
C TRP A 42 -0.33 4.26 2.34
N TRP A 43 -0.49 4.17 1.02
CA TRP A 43 -1.27 5.14 0.26
C TRP A 43 -2.73 5.12 0.69
N TRP A 44 -3.33 3.94 0.83
CA TRP A 44 -4.68 3.83 1.39
C TRP A 44 -4.72 4.31 2.84
N MET A 45 -3.71 3.97 3.67
CA MET A 45 -3.65 4.50 5.04
C MET A 45 -3.67 6.03 5.08
N ASN A 46 -2.96 6.68 4.16
CA ASN A 46 -2.96 8.14 4.04
C ASN A 46 -4.31 8.71 3.59
N VAL A 47 -5.04 8.00 2.73
CA VAL A 47 -6.42 8.38 2.40
C VAL A 47 -7.31 8.38 3.65
N TYR A 48 -7.14 7.41 4.54
CA TYR A 48 -7.90 7.29 5.78
C TYR A 48 -7.42 8.19 6.93
N LEU A 49 -6.38 9.01 6.75
CA LEU A 49 -6.01 10.02 7.74
C LEU A 49 -6.98 11.21 7.79
N GLU A 50 -7.85 11.34 6.78
CA GLU A 50 -8.85 12.41 6.65
C GLU A 50 -8.28 13.82 6.87
N ASN A 51 -7.06 14.06 6.39
CA ASN A 51 -6.34 15.32 6.51
C ASN A 51 -5.92 15.88 5.14
N GLU A 52 -5.05 16.90 5.11
CA GLU A 52 -4.60 17.55 3.87
C GLU A 52 -3.81 16.62 2.93
N ALA A 53 -3.22 15.54 3.43
CA ALA A 53 -2.55 14.54 2.60
C ALA A 53 -3.54 13.59 1.90
N SER A 54 -4.70 13.34 2.51
CA SER A 54 -5.68 12.35 2.04
C SER A 54 -6.13 12.53 0.59
N PRO A 55 -6.55 13.73 0.12
CA PRO A 55 -6.95 13.90 -1.28
C PRO A 55 -5.78 13.72 -2.26
N LEU A 56 -4.54 13.98 -1.84
CA LEU A 56 -3.35 13.81 -2.70
C LEU A 56 -3.02 12.33 -2.88
N TYR A 57 -3.06 11.55 -1.81
CA TYR A 57 -2.89 10.10 -1.89
C TYR A 57 -4.08 9.41 -2.56
N ALA A 58 -5.29 9.97 -2.48
CA ALA A 58 -6.45 9.41 -3.19
C ALA A 58 -6.25 9.40 -4.70
N GLU A 59 -5.60 10.42 -5.28
CA GLU A 59 -5.26 10.44 -6.71
C GLU A 59 -4.20 9.38 -7.05
N LEU A 60 -3.23 9.14 -6.18
CA LEU A 60 -2.24 8.06 -6.36
C LEU A 60 -2.90 6.66 -6.27
N VAL A 61 -3.82 6.47 -5.33
CA VAL A 61 -4.61 5.24 -5.20
C VAL A 61 -5.43 4.99 -6.45
N LYS A 62 -6.18 5.98 -6.94
CA LYS A 62 -6.96 5.86 -8.20
C LYS A 62 -6.08 5.47 -9.38
N MET A 63 -4.88 6.04 -9.46
CA MET A 63 -3.92 5.71 -10.50
C MET A 63 -3.58 4.22 -10.49
N VAL A 64 -3.17 3.66 -9.34
CA VAL A 64 -2.79 2.23 -9.26
C VAL A 64 -3.97 1.29 -9.35
N GLU A 65 -5.15 1.66 -8.83
CA GLU A 65 -6.38 0.90 -9.00
C GLU A 65 -6.76 0.76 -10.49
N SER A 66 -6.51 1.80 -11.28
CA SER A 66 -6.80 1.80 -12.73
C SER A 66 -5.80 1.04 -13.61
N MET A 67 -4.64 0.63 -13.07
CA MET A 67 -3.64 -0.11 -13.85
C MET A 67 -4.09 -1.55 -14.08
N ASP A 68 -3.99 -2.03 -15.31
CA ASP A 68 -4.03 -3.46 -15.61
C ASP A 68 -2.67 -4.11 -15.29
N ALA A 69 -2.58 -5.43 -15.46
CA ALA A 69 -1.36 -6.18 -15.18
C ALA A 69 -0.17 -5.71 -16.02
N ASP A 70 -0.39 -5.41 -17.31
CA ASP A 70 0.68 -4.96 -18.21
C ASP A 70 1.25 -3.60 -17.77
N ARG A 71 0.39 -2.64 -17.43
CA ARG A 71 0.82 -1.33 -16.93
C ARG A 71 1.48 -1.43 -15.56
N TRP A 72 0.98 -2.30 -14.69
CA TRP A 72 1.54 -2.50 -13.36
C TRP A 72 2.96 -3.09 -13.40
N MET A 73 3.19 -4.04 -14.31
CA MET A 73 4.49 -4.70 -14.47
C MET A 73 5.50 -3.90 -15.31
N ASP A 74 5.10 -2.74 -15.84
CA ASP A 74 5.97 -1.85 -16.60
C ASP A 74 6.95 -1.11 -15.67
N PRO A 75 8.28 -1.32 -15.82
CA PRO A 75 9.29 -0.65 -14.99
C PRO A 75 9.23 0.89 -15.06
N GLU A 76 8.72 1.46 -16.15
CA GLU A 76 8.53 2.92 -16.25
C GLU A 76 7.43 3.41 -15.31
N ASN A 77 6.31 2.68 -15.22
CA ASN A 77 5.22 3.00 -14.31
C ASN A 77 5.63 2.79 -12.85
N GLU A 78 6.39 1.72 -12.56
CA GLU A 78 6.96 1.49 -11.24
C GLU A 78 7.84 2.67 -10.81
N ARG A 79 8.80 3.08 -11.65
CA ARG A 79 9.66 4.24 -11.34
C ARG A 79 8.83 5.50 -11.12
N ARG A 80 7.84 5.76 -11.99
CA ARG A 80 6.98 6.93 -11.89
C ARG A 80 6.19 6.96 -10.58
N MET A 81 5.67 5.83 -10.13
CA MET A 81 4.99 5.72 -8.83
C MET A 81 5.91 6.13 -7.68
N TRP A 82 7.15 5.64 -7.69
CA TRP A 82 8.13 5.99 -6.67
C TRP A 82 8.53 7.46 -6.69
N ASP A 83 8.71 8.04 -7.88
CA ASP A 83 9.01 9.46 -8.01
C ASP A 83 7.85 10.34 -7.52
N LEU A 84 6.60 9.93 -7.76
CA LEU A 84 5.41 10.62 -7.28
C LEU A 84 5.27 10.54 -5.75
N ASP A 85 5.48 9.37 -5.15
CA ASP A 85 5.45 9.18 -3.69
C ASP A 85 6.53 10.05 -3.01
N ASP A 86 7.77 9.97 -3.49
CA ASP A 86 8.90 10.74 -2.95
C ASP A 86 8.62 12.25 -3.04
N ALA A 87 8.14 12.72 -4.20
CA ALA A 87 7.82 14.13 -4.42
C ALA A 87 6.68 14.60 -3.50
N LEU A 88 5.62 13.80 -3.38
CA LEU A 88 4.49 14.11 -2.50
C LEU A 88 4.93 14.15 -1.04
N SER A 89 5.60 13.10 -0.55
CA SER A 89 6.10 13.05 0.83
C SER A 89 7.04 14.22 1.14
N ALA A 90 7.93 14.60 0.20
CA ALA A 90 8.79 15.76 0.38
C ALA A 90 8.00 17.07 0.51
N VAL A 91 6.91 17.25 -0.24
CA VAL A 91 6.02 18.42 -0.10
C VAL A 91 5.32 18.41 1.25
N LEU A 92 4.79 17.26 1.67
CA LEU A 92 4.04 17.13 2.93
C LEU A 92 4.94 17.35 4.14
N LYS A 93 6.16 16.79 4.15
CA LYS A 93 7.17 17.04 5.20
C LYS A 93 7.52 18.52 5.33
N ARG A 94 7.69 19.23 4.21
CA ARG A 94 7.96 20.69 4.24
C ARG A 94 6.79 21.52 4.75
N LYS A 95 5.57 21.01 4.60
CA LYS A 95 4.33 21.64 5.08
C LYS A 95 3.91 21.16 6.46
N ASP A 96 4.69 20.25 7.05
CA ASP A 96 4.43 19.66 8.35
C ASP A 96 3.05 18.98 8.43
N ILE A 97 2.68 18.27 7.35
CA ILE A 97 1.41 17.55 7.26
C ILE A 97 1.64 16.09 7.67
N THR A 98 0.81 15.60 8.59
CA THR A 98 0.86 14.21 9.07
C THR A 98 0.57 13.23 7.93
N HIS A 99 1.46 12.27 7.69
CA HIS A 99 1.26 11.21 6.68
C HIS A 99 2.17 10.00 6.94
N TYR A 100 1.73 8.82 6.55
CA TYR A 100 2.55 7.63 6.45
C TYR A 100 3.56 7.74 5.31
N THR A 101 4.76 7.25 5.57
CA THR A 101 5.88 7.17 4.63
C THR A 101 6.65 5.87 4.88
N ILE A 102 7.40 5.39 3.90
CA ILE A 102 8.30 4.26 4.06
C ILE A 102 9.75 4.74 4.05
N PRO A 103 10.60 4.28 4.99
CA PRO A 103 12.03 4.60 4.97
C PRO A 103 12.81 3.70 4.01
N PHE A 104 12.27 2.54 3.63
CA PHE A 104 12.93 1.51 2.81
C PHE A 104 11.97 1.00 1.74
N LYS A 105 12.27 1.28 0.45
CA LYS A 105 11.41 0.89 -0.70
C LYS A 105 11.30 -0.62 -0.89
N ASP A 106 12.33 -1.37 -0.48
CA ASP A 106 12.36 -2.83 -0.50
C ASP A 106 11.65 -3.47 0.69
N ARG A 107 11.22 -2.68 1.68
CA ARG A 107 10.54 -3.13 2.91
C ARG A 107 9.28 -2.30 3.19
N PRO A 108 8.29 -2.32 2.28
CA PRO A 108 7.08 -1.51 2.41
C PRO A 108 6.31 -1.77 3.71
N GLU A 109 6.43 -2.97 4.28
CA GLU A 109 5.81 -3.34 5.55
C GLU A 109 6.32 -2.52 6.76
N ILE A 110 7.45 -1.81 6.60
CA ILE A 110 7.99 -0.87 7.57
C ILE A 110 7.45 0.53 7.23
N SER A 111 6.14 0.75 7.32
CA SER A 111 5.54 2.08 7.20
C SER A 111 5.64 2.84 8.52
N ILE A 112 6.05 4.10 8.49
CA ILE A 112 6.12 4.97 9.67
C ILE A 112 5.21 6.19 9.48
N LEU A 113 4.61 6.66 10.57
CA LEU A 113 3.83 7.89 10.57
C LEU A 113 4.76 9.08 10.79
N HIS A 114 4.86 9.97 9.81
CA HIS A 114 5.41 11.30 10.03
C HIS A 114 4.32 12.14 10.73
N LEU A 115 4.63 12.58 11.94
CA LEU A 115 3.77 13.48 12.73
C LEU A 115 4.18 14.92 12.43
N GLY A 116 3.23 15.71 11.94
CA GLY A 116 3.35 17.16 11.93
C GLY A 116 2.88 17.77 13.25
N ASP A 117 3.14 19.05 13.48
CA ASP A 117 2.77 19.80 14.70
C ASP A 117 1.25 19.83 14.94
N THR A 118 0.43 19.65 13.90
CA THR A 118 -1.04 19.50 13.97
C THR A 118 -1.52 18.06 14.15
N ALA A 119 -0.64 17.10 14.45
CA ALA A 119 -1.02 15.70 14.59
C ALA A 119 -2.21 15.51 15.55
N LEU A 120 -3.20 14.73 15.09
CA LEU A 120 -4.41 14.33 15.79
C LEU A 120 -4.13 14.16 17.29
N GLY A 121 -4.71 15.04 18.09
CA GLY A 121 -4.65 14.94 19.54
C GLY A 121 -5.13 13.57 19.99
N ARG A 122 -4.54 13.08 21.09
CA ARG A 122 -4.88 11.80 21.73
C ARG A 122 -6.39 11.57 21.94
N GLU A 123 -7.17 12.63 21.93
CA GLU A 123 -8.64 12.64 22.02
C GLU A 123 -9.35 12.01 20.80
N VAL A 124 -8.71 11.88 19.63
CA VAL A 124 -9.35 11.28 18.43
C VAL A 124 -9.10 9.77 18.33
N LEU A 125 -8.16 9.22 19.11
CA LEU A 125 -7.81 7.80 19.08
C LEU A 125 -8.61 6.93 20.08
N ASP A 126 -9.39 7.54 20.97
CA ASP A 126 -10.22 6.86 21.98
C ASP A 126 -11.70 7.27 21.82
N GLU A 127 -12.40 6.65 20.86
CA GLU A 127 -13.86 6.52 20.91
C GLU A 127 -14.30 5.05 20.85
N HIS A 128 -13.62 4.14 21.57
CA HIS A 128 -14.16 2.79 21.87
C HIS A 128 -13.66 2.22 23.21
#